data_AF-A0A7C9EI40-F1
#
_entry.id   AF-A0A7C9EI40-F1
#
_cell.length_a   1.000
_cell.length_b   1.000
_cell.length_c   1.000
_cell.angle_alpha   90.00
_cell.angle_beta   90.00
_cell.angle_gamma   90.00
#
_symmetry.space_group_name_H-M   'P 1'
#
loop_
_entity.id
_entity.type
_entity.pdbx_description
1 polymer ?
#
loop_
_entity_poly.entity_id
_entity_poly.type
_entity_poly.pdbx_seq_one_letter_code
_entity_poly.pdbx_strand_id
1 'polypeptide(L)'
;QFVHNLKKGKRVQISHRELEAVKDCIDTMGDSVDQLSRSITELGEMGQHSNGEDFMWHVSNVQTWVSAALTNENTCVDGLNEHPAKGGKVKNAIKMRVNNVAQATSNALALVNHFAAKYQAAISKHPKKP
;
A
#
# COMPACT_ATOMS: atom_id res chain seq x y z
N GLN A 1 16.65 -31.40 27.27
CA GLN A 1 16.39 -30.41 28.35
C GLN A 1 15.64 -29.15 27.89
N PHE A 2 15.44 -28.88 26.59
CA PHE A 2 14.79 -27.64 26.11
C PHE A 2 13.26 -27.58 26.29
N VAL A 3 12.60 -28.73 26.33
CA VAL A 3 11.11 -28.84 26.41
C VAL A 3 10.57 -28.59 27.83
N HIS A 4 11.42 -28.73 28.86
CA HIS A 4 10.96 -28.78 30.25
C HIS A 4 10.66 -27.40 30.87
N ASN A 5 11.05 -26.31 30.21
CA ASN A 5 10.91 -24.94 30.75
C ASN A 5 9.77 -24.11 30.13
N LEU A 6 8.96 -24.69 29.23
CA LEU A 6 7.79 -24.02 28.65
C LEU A 6 6.56 -23.97 29.58
N LYS A 7 6.68 -24.42 30.84
CA LYS A 7 5.58 -24.42 31.82
C LYS A 7 5.44 -23.14 32.66
N LYS A 8 6.25 -22.09 32.44
CA LYS A 8 6.20 -20.84 33.24
C LYS A 8 6.15 -19.52 32.45
N GLY A 9 5.61 -19.54 31.24
CA GLY A 9 5.20 -18.32 30.53
C GLY A 9 3.84 -18.54 29.90
N LYS A 10 2.89 -17.62 30.09
CA LYS A 10 1.60 -17.63 29.37
C LYS A 10 1.90 -17.82 27.88
N ARG A 11 1.60 -19.00 27.33
CA ARG A 11 1.58 -19.19 25.87
C ARG A 11 0.60 -18.19 25.31
N VAL A 12 1.06 -17.29 24.45
CA VAL A 12 0.17 -16.50 23.61
C VAL A 12 -0.55 -17.50 22.72
N GLN A 13 -1.80 -17.81 23.05
CA GLN A 13 -2.64 -18.61 22.16
C GLN A 13 -3.10 -17.69 21.04
N ILE A 14 -2.43 -17.79 19.89
CA ILE A 14 -2.95 -17.27 18.62
C ILE A 14 -4.02 -18.26 18.18
N SER A 15 -5.26 -17.76 18.05
CA SER A 15 -6.39 -18.52 17.53
C SER A 15 -6.26 -18.76 16.02
N HIS A 16 -6.96 -19.77 15.51
CA HIS A 16 -7.02 -20.04 14.07
C HIS A 16 -7.42 -18.79 13.27
N ARG A 17 -8.45 -18.08 13.74
CA ARG A 17 -8.93 -16.84 13.12
C ARG A 17 -7.91 -15.71 13.14
N GLU A 18 -7.12 -15.58 14.21
CA GLU A 18 -6.02 -14.61 14.24
C GLU A 18 -4.91 -14.97 13.24
N LEU A 19 -4.66 -16.26 13.03
CA LEU A 19 -3.71 -16.71 12.01
C LEU A 19 -4.23 -16.46 10.60
N GLU A 20 -5.51 -16.71 10.34
CA GLU A 20 -6.18 -16.40 9.06
C GLU A 20 -6.10 -14.89 8.76
N ALA A 21 -6.50 -14.03 9.70
CA ALA A 21 -6.40 -12.57 9.50
C ALA A 21 -4.97 -12.06 9.24
N VAL A 22 -3.96 -12.72 9.81
CA VAL A 22 -2.55 -12.40 9.51
C VAL A 22 -2.16 -12.87 8.10
N LYS A 23 -2.64 -14.03 7.64
CA LYS A 23 -2.42 -14.50 6.27
C LYS A 23 -3.08 -13.57 5.25
N ASP A 24 -4.34 -13.21 5.47
CA ASP A 24 -5.08 -12.28 4.60
C ASP A 24 -4.38 -10.91 4.54
N CYS A 25 -3.83 -10.45 5.67
CA CYS A 25 -3.01 -9.24 5.69
C CYS A 25 -1.72 -9.41 4.86
N ILE A 26 -1.04 -10.55 4.93
CA ILE A 26 0.17 -10.80 4.13
C ILE A 26 -0.17 -10.81 2.64
N ASP A 27 -1.28 -11.43 2.25
CA ASP A 27 -1.69 -11.52 0.85
C ASP A 27 -2.04 -10.13 0.29
N THR A 28 -2.83 -9.34 1.02
CA THR A 28 -3.14 -7.94 0.62
C THR A 28 -1.90 -7.05 0.56
N MET A 29 -0.93 -7.23 1.46
CA MET A 29 0.35 -6.52 1.39
C MET A 29 1.20 -6.97 0.18
N GLY A 30 1.10 -8.23 -0.24
CA GLY A 30 1.69 -8.72 -1.48
C GLY A 30 1.12 -8.00 -2.70
N ASP A 31 -0.21 -7.89 -2.78
CA ASP A 31 -0.89 -7.14 -3.83
C ASP A 31 -0.48 -5.66 -3.83
N SER A 32 -0.31 -5.04 -2.65
CA SER A 32 0.21 -3.66 -2.55
C SER A 32 1.61 -3.52 -3.15
N VAL A 33 2.51 -4.49 -2.92
CA VAL A 33 3.85 -4.48 -3.51
C VAL A 33 3.79 -4.57 -5.04
N ASP A 34 2.95 -5.44 -5.57
CA ASP A 34 2.78 -5.60 -7.02
C ASP A 34 2.22 -4.31 -7.66
N GLN A 35 1.23 -3.70 -7.02
CA GLN A 35 0.63 -2.44 -7.49
C GLN A 35 1.64 -1.28 -7.43
N LEU A 36 2.38 -1.12 -6.34
CA LEU A 36 3.43 -0.11 -6.23
C LEU A 36 4.56 -0.34 -7.25
N SER A 37 4.90 -1.59 -7.53
CA SER A 37 5.88 -1.93 -8.57
C SER A 37 5.40 -1.50 -9.96
N ARG A 38 4.11 -1.72 -10.27
CA ARG A 38 3.50 -1.23 -11.52
C ARG A 38 3.49 0.30 -11.57
N SER A 39 3.22 0.99 -10.46
CA SER A 39 3.33 2.45 -10.38
C SER A 39 4.74 2.94 -10.75
N ILE A 40 5.79 2.26 -10.29
CA ILE A 40 7.18 2.62 -10.60
C ILE A 40 7.46 2.45 -12.10
N THR A 41 6.98 1.37 -12.71
CA THR A 41 7.09 1.17 -14.17
C THR A 41 6.45 2.31 -14.94
N GLU A 42 5.19 2.65 -14.62
CA GLU A 42 4.46 3.74 -15.28
C GLU A 42 5.18 5.10 -15.11
N LEU A 43 5.72 5.38 -13.92
CA LEU A 43 6.53 6.59 -13.68
C LEU A 43 7.80 6.63 -14.55
N GLY A 44 8.40 5.48 -14.85
CA GLY A 44 9.54 5.37 -15.75
C GLY A 44 9.19 5.66 -17.21
N GLU A 45 8.01 5.22 -17.66
CA GLU A 45 7.52 5.47 -19.02
C GLU A 45 7.12 6.95 -19.24
N MET A 46 6.62 7.64 -18.20
CA MET A 46 6.34 9.08 -18.24
C MET A 46 7.53 9.94 -18.68
N GLY A 47 8.77 9.48 -18.43
CA GLY A 47 9.99 10.20 -18.79
C GLY A 47 10.46 9.97 -20.23
N GLN A 48 9.89 8.98 -20.93
CA GLN A 48 10.37 8.55 -22.25
C GLN A 48 9.53 9.13 -23.40
N HIS A 49 8.28 9.49 -23.14
CA HIS A 49 7.34 9.90 -24.18
C HIS A 49 7.00 11.40 -24.13
N SER A 50 7.08 12.06 -25.29
CA SER A 50 7.15 13.51 -25.43
C SER A 50 5.83 14.23 -25.75
N ASN A 51 4.68 13.55 -25.68
CA ASN A 51 3.37 14.17 -25.86
C ASN A 51 2.55 14.16 -24.54
N GLY A 52 1.66 15.15 -24.38
CA GLY A 52 0.99 15.40 -23.10
C GLY A 52 -0.13 14.40 -22.78
N GLU A 53 -0.72 13.77 -23.80
CA GLU A 53 -1.77 12.76 -23.62
C GLU A 53 -1.20 11.44 -23.09
N ASP A 54 -0.06 11.00 -23.63
CA ASP A 54 0.63 9.79 -23.19
C ASP A 54 1.16 9.93 -21.75
N PHE A 55 1.73 11.09 -21.42
CA PHE A 55 2.09 11.41 -20.05
C PHE A 55 0.89 11.31 -19.09
N MET A 56 -0.26 11.89 -19.46
CA MET A 56 -1.44 11.87 -18.61
C MET A 56 -2.04 10.47 -18.46
N TRP A 57 -1.92 9.63 -19.49
CA TRP A 57 -2.31 8.22 -19.43
C TRP A 57 -1.49 7.46 -18.39
N HIS A 58 -0.16 7.56 -18.44
CA HIS A 58 0.71 6.93 -17.45
C HIS A 58 0.47 7.46 -16.03
N VAL A 59 0.28 8.77 -15.84
CA VAL A 59 -0.10 9.35 -14.54
C VAL A 59 -1.38 8.73 -14.00
N SER A 60 -2.39 8.52 -14.84
CA SER A 60 -3.66 7.92 -14.42
C SER A 60 -3.47 6.47 -13.95
N ASN A 61 -2.62 5.69 -14.63
CA ASN A 61 -2.26 4.35 -14.18
C ASN A 61 -1.54 4.38 -12.82
N VAL A 62 -0.59 5.31 -12.63
CA VAL A 62 0.09 5.49 -11.33
C VAL A 62 -0.94 5.76 -10.23
N GLN A 63 -1.88 6.69 -10.45
CA GLN A 63 -2.92 7.03 -9.49
C GLN A 63 -3.79 5.82 -9.14
N THR A 64 -4.18 5.01 -10.13
CA THR A 64 -4.96 3.78 -9.92
C THR A 64 -4.19 2.79 -9.04
N TRP A 65 -2.94 2.48 -9.40
CA TRP A 65 -2.18 1.46 -8.68
C TRP A 65 -1.78 1.90 -7.27
N VAL A 66 -1.38 3.15 -7.06
CA VAL A 66 -1.08 3.66 -5.71
C VAL A 66 -2.35 3.69 -4.84
N SER A 67 -3.50 4.05 -5.40
CA SER A 67 -4.79 4.04 -4.65
C SER A 67 -5.24 2.62 -4.29
N ALA A 68 -4.99 1.66 -5.17
CA ALA A 68 -5.25 0.25 -4.89
C ALA A 68 -4.35 -0.26 -3.76
N ALA A 69 -3.06 0.11 -3.77
CA ALA A 69 -2.10 -0.31 -2.73
C ALA A 69 -2.52 0.22 -1.36
N LEU A 70 -2.95 1.48 -1.31
CA LEU A 70 -3.47 2.11 -0.09
C LEU A 70 -4.76 1.43 0.41
N THR A 71 -5.65 1.03 -0.50
CA THR A 71 -6.86 0.27 -0.16
C THR A 71 -6.51 -1.05 0.49
N ASN A 72 -5.59 -1.81 -0.11
CA ASN A 72 -5.14 -3.11 0.40
C ASN A 72 -4.48 -3.00 1.78
N GLU A 73 -3.64 -1.97 1.99
CA GLU A 73 -3.03 -1.69 3.30
C GLU A 73 -4.09 -1.40 4.36
N ASN A 74 -5.12 -0.61 4.04
CA ASN A 74 -6.25 -0.36 4.94
C ASN A 74 -7.04 -1.65 5.21
N THR A 75 -7.30 -2.47 4.19
CA THR A 75 -7.97 -3.77 4.33
C THR A 75 -7.21 -4.72 5.26
N CYS A 76 -5.87 -4.78 5.18
CA CYS A 76 -5.09 -5.55 6.16
C CYS A 76 -5.36 -5.07 7.60
N VAL A 77 -5.33 -3.76 7.84
CA VAL A 77 -5.53 -3.20 9.19
C VAL A 77 -6.95 -3.47 9.70
N ASP A 78 -7.94 -3.34 8.83
CA ASP A 78 -9.35 -3.58 9.15
C ASP A 78 -9.60 -5.06 9.47
N GLY A 79 -9.14 -5.99 8.61
CA GLY A 79 -9.27 -7.44 8.84
C GLY A 79 -8.57 -7.89 10.12
N LEU A 80 -7.43 -7.28 10.44
CA LEU A 80 -6.80 -7.48 11.74
C LEU A 80 -7.73 -6.99 12.86
N ASN A 81 -8.34 -5.80 12.77
CA ASN A 81 -9.16 -5.21 13.83
C ASN A 81 -10.44 -6.00 14.19
N GLU A 82 -11.04 -6.72 13.24
CA GLU A 82 -12.28 -7.50 13.44
C GLU A 82 -12.19 -8.58 14.55
N HIS A 83 -10.97 -8.98 14.90
CA HIS A 83 -10.72 -10.05 15.87
C HIS A 83 -10.03 -9.51 17.14
N PRO A 84 -10.79 -9.02 18.14
CA PRO A 84 -10.25 -8.60 19.43
C PRO A 84 -9.94 -9.82 20.32
N ALA A 85 -8.77 -10.45 20.14
CA ALA A 85 -8.31 -11.54 21.01
C ALA A 85 -6.83 -11.39 21.44
N LYS A 86 -6.42 -12.23 22.41
CA LYS A 86 -5.28 -12.08 23.34
C LYS A 86 -3.87 -12.05 22.70
N GLY A 87 -3.75 -12.22 21.37
CA GLY A 87 -2.51 -12.12 20.59
C GLY A 87 -2.01 -10.69 20.30
N GLY A 88 -2.54 -9.68 21.02
CA GLY A 88 -2.44 -8.27 20.68
C GLY A 88 -1.05 -7.71 20.36
N LYS A 89 0.04 -8.25 20.90
CA LYS A 89 1.40 -7.73 20.61
C LYS A 89 1.82 -7.91 19.15
N VAL A 90 1.56 -9.08 18.56
CA VAL A 90 1.95 -9.37 17.16
C VAL A 90 1.09 -8.57 16.19
N LYS A 91 -0.23 -8.62 16.37
CA LYS A 91 -1.19 -7.84 15.58
C LYS A 91 -0.89 -6.34 15.65
N ASN A 92 -0.60 -5.79 16.84
CA ASN A 92 -0.25 -4.38 16.96
C ASN A 92 1.06 -4.04 16.25
N ALA A 93 2.07 -4.91 16.31
CA ALA A 93 3.31 -4.72 15.58
C ALA A 93 3.08 -4.71 14.05
N ILE A 94 2.23 -5.60 13.54
CA ILE A 94 1.85 -5.63 12.12
C ILE A 94 1.11 -4.35 11.74
N LYS A 95 0.05 -3.97 12.49
CA LYS A 95 -0.72 -2.74 12.23
C LYS A 95 0.16 -1.48 12.22
N MET A 96 1.10 -1.36 13.17
CA MET A 96 2.02 -0.21 13.19
C MET A 96 2.86 -0.14 11.91
N ARG A 97 3.34 -1.28 11.41
CA ARG A 97 4.11 -1.33 10.17
C ARG A 97 3.24 -0.99 8.96
N VAL A 98 2.07 -1.60 8.85
CA VAL A 98 1.15 -1.38 7.72
C VAL A 98 0.68 0.08 7.69
N ASN A 99 0.35 0.68 8.83
CA ASN A 99 0.00 2.10 8.91
C ASN A 99 1.14 3.02 8.44
N ASN A 100 2.39 2.68 8.74
CA ASN A 100 3.53 3.46 8.25
C ASN A 100 3.65 3.36 6.72
N VAL A 101 3.40 2.18 6.15
CA VAL A 101 3.36 2.00 4.69
C VAL A 101 2.19 2.80 4.09
N ALA A 102 0.98 2.68 4.65
CA ALA A 102 -0.18 3.46 4.24
C ALA A 102 0.06 4.97 4.26
N GLN A 103 0.77 5.48 5.26
CA GLN A 103 1.14 6.88 5.28
C GLN A 103 2.10 7.24 4.13
N ALA A 104 3.08 6.40 3.84
CA ALA A 104 4.01 6.61 2.73
C ALA A 104 3.30 6.52 1.36
N THR A 105 2.42 5.53 1.19
CA THR A 105 1.58 5.35 0.00
C THR A 105 0.65 6.55 -0.22
N SER A 106 0.00 7.04 0.84
CA SER A 106 -0.82 8.25 0.81
C SER A 106 -0.01 9.51 0.44
N ASN A 107 1.19 9.66 1.00
CA ASN A 107 2.10 10.76 0.63
C ASN A 107 2.47 10.69 -0.85
N ALA A 108 2.79 9.49 -1.38
CA ALA A 108 3.09 9.29 -2.79
C ALA A 108 1.90 9.66 -3.69
N LEU A 109 0.68 9.22 -3.33
CA LEU A 109 -0.55 9.56 -4.06
C LEU A 109 -0.77 11.08 -4.10
N ALA A 110 -0.57 11.77 -2.97
CA ALA A 110 -0.69 13.22 -2.91
C ALA A 110 0.31 13.93 -3.83
N LEU A 111 1.57 13.46 -3.88
CA LEU A 111 2.60 13.99 -4.77
C LEU A 111 2.24 13.79 -6.25
N VAL A 112 1.79 12.58 -6.62
CA VAL A 112 1.36 12.28 -8.00
C VAL A 112 0.19 13.16 -8.41
N ASN A 113 -0.82 13.31 -7.55
CA ASN A 113 -1.97 14.19 -7.80
C ASN A 113 -1.56 15.65 -8.01
N HIS A 114 -0.66 16.16 -7.16
CA HIS A 114 -0.17 17.53 -7.28
C HIS A 114 0.65 17.73 -8.56
N PHE A 115 1.49 16.76 -8.93
CA PHE A 115 2.28 16.81 -10.16
C PHE A 115 1.39 16.80 -11.40
N ALA A 116 0.38 15.92 -11.44
CA ALA A 116 -0.61 15.85 -12.51
C ALA A 116 -1.33 17.19 -12.71
N ALA A 117 -1.83 17.79 -11.63
CA ALA A 117 -2.53 19.07 -11.67
C ALA A 117 -1.61 20.20 -12.21
N LYS A 118 -0.36 20.24 -11.75
CA LYS A 118 0.61 21.24 -12.23
C LYS A 118 0.94 21.06 -13.72
N TYR A 119 1.08 19.81 -14.17
CA TYR A 119 1.37 19.49 -15.57
C TYR A 119 0.20 19.89 -16.50
N GLN A 120 -1.04 19.54 -16.13
CA GLN A 120 -2.23 19.95 -16.86
C GLN A 120 -2.34 21.47 -16.96
N ALA A 121 -2.11 22.19 -15.86
CA ALA A 121 -2.12 23.66 -15.85
C ALA A 121 -1.05 24.26 -16.77
N ALA A 122 0.10 23.61 -16.94
CA ALA A 122 1.15 24.05 -17.85
C ALA A 122 0.79 23.83 -19.32
N ILE A 123 0.24 22.66 -19.67
CA ILE A 123 -0.19 22.37 -21.05
C ILE A 123 -1.32 23.30 -21.48
N SER A 124 -2.31 23.54 -20.62
CA SER A 124 -3.45 24.41 -20.96
C SER A 124 -3.03 25.86 -21.25
N LYS A 125 -1.89 26.32 -20.70
CA LYS A 125 -1.32 27.65 -20.97
C LYS A 125 -0.49 27.71 -22.25
N HIS A 126 0.02 26.58 -22.72
CA HIS A 126 0.86 26.48 -23.92
C HIS A 126 0.36 25.33 -24.82
N PRO A 127 -0.83 25.49 -25.43
CA PRO A 127 -1.38 24.46 -26.31
C PRO A 127 -0.41 24.22 -27.47
N LYS A 128 -0.01 22.95 -27.67
CA LYS A 128 0.80 22.57 -28.84
C LYS A 128 -0.04 22.85 -30.09
N LYS A 129 0.51 23.63 -31.03
CA LYS A 129 -0.07 23.86 -32.35
C LYS A 129 -0.07 22.51 -33.11
N PRO A 130 -1.13 22.19 -33.86
CA PRO A 130 -1.18 20.98 -34.67
C PRO A 130 -0.03 20.91 -35.69
#